data_AF-F8LC07-F1
#
_entry.id   AF-F8LC07-F1
#
_cell.length_a   1.000
_cell.length_b   1.000
_cell.length_c   1.000
_cell.angle_alpha   90.00
_cell.angle_beta   90.00
_cell.angle_gamma   90.00
#
_symmetry.space_group_name_H-M   'P 1'
#
loop_
_entity.id
_entity.type
_entity.pdbx_description
1 polymer ?
#
loop_
_entity_poly.entity_id
_entity_poly.type
_entity_poly.pdbx_seq_one_letter_code
_entity_poly.pdbx_strand_id
1 'polypeptide(L)'
;MFAFLSNALGSHENSVIALILAGLVIGFYKGRFIFAKSVKRVVDRIRKFEEPTSIAKMYSLPYYLLLLSMIGLGMAIKFFQVPMDVRGAIDVAIGAALINGSMLYFRQAR
;
A
#
# COMPACT_ATOMS: atom_id res chain seq x y z
N MET A 1 -12.58 10.96 17.98
CA MET A 1 -12.69 10.74 16.52
C MET A 1 -13.96 9.99 16.13
N PHE A 2 -14.34 8.91 16.83
CA PHE A 2 -15.65 8.25 16.64
C PHE A 2 -16.87 9.13 16.97
N ALA A 3 -16.76 10.06 17.93
CA ALA A 3 -17.87 10.93 18.33
C ALA A 3 -18.33 11.93 17.24
N PHE A 4 -17.48 12.24 16.25
CA PHE A 4 -17.82 13.22 15.21
C PHE A 4 -18.55 12.59 14.02
N LEU A 5 -18.29 11.30 13.72
CA LEU A 5 -19.00 10.57 12.66
C LEU A 5 -20.27 9.88 13.16
N SER A 6 -20.33 9.47 14.44
CA SER A 6 -21.52 8.84 15.01
C SER A 6 -22.73 9.77 15.09
N ASN A 7 -22.51 11.09 15.15
CA ASN A 7 -23.58 12.09 15.16
C ASN A 7 -24.19 12.35 13.77
N ALA A 8 -23.52 11.96 12.68
CA ALA A 8 -23.98 12.24 11.32
C ALA A 8 -24.62 11.02 10.61
N LEU A 9 -24.23 9.80 11.00
CA LEU A 9 -24.73 8.54 10.41
C LEU A 9 -25.15 7.61 11.55
N GLY A 10 -26.43 7.66 11.94
CA GLY A 10 -27.00 7.03 13.14
C GLY A 10 -26.98 5.49 13.22
N SER A 11 -26.04 4.79 12.59
CA SER A 11 -25.87 3.33 12.71
C SER A 11 -24.41 2.93 12.58
N HIS A 12 -23.90 2.14 13.55
CA HIS A 12 -22.51 1.69 13.62
C HIS A 12 -22.05 0.95 12.35
N GLU A 13 -22.93 0.19 11.68
CA GLU A 13 -22.64 -0.54 10.44
C GLU A 13 -22.29 0.38 9.26
N ASN A 14 -23.03 1.48 9.09
CA ASN A 14 -22.84 2.41 7.97
C ASN A 14 -21.47 3.12 8.07
N SER A 15 -20.99 3.35 9.29
CA SER A 15 -19.69 3.98 9.53
C SER A 15 -18.54 3.05 9.15
N VAL A 16 -18.66 1.75 9.44
CA VAL A 16 -17.66 0.74 9.06
C VAL A 16 -17.61 0.57 7.54
N ILE A 17 -18.76 0.49 6.88
CA ILE A 17 -18.85 0.36 5.42
C ILE A 17 -18.24 1.58 4.73
N ALA A 18 -18.50 2.80 5.23
CA ALA A 18 -17.91 4.02 4.69
C ALA A 18 -16.37 4.03 4.81
N LEU A 19 -15.82 3.55 5.92
CA LEU A 19 -14.38 3.43 6.12
C LEU A 19 -13.74 2.40 5.18
N ILE A 20 -14.39 1.26 4.96
CA ILE A 20 -13.94 0.24 4.00
C ILE A 20 -13.94 0.80 2.59
N LEU A 21 -15.02 1.47 2.17
CA LEU A 21 -15.12 2.11 0.85
C LEU A 21 -14.04 3.17 0.66
N ALA A 22 -13.82 4.03 1.65
CA ALA A 22 -12.76 5.03 1.61
C ALA A 22 -11.37 4.37 1.49
N GLY A 23 -11.11 3.32 2.27
CA GLY A 23 -9.88 2.53 2.20
C GLY A 23 -9.66 1.92 0.82
N LEU A 24 -10.71 1.36 0.22
CA LEU A 24 -10.66 0.78 -1.12
C LEU A 24 -10.34 1.83 -2.20
N VAL A 25 -10.99 3.00 -2.14
CA VAL A 25 -10.74 4.11 -3.08
C VAL A 25 -9.30 4.61 -2.97
N ILE A 26 -8.81 4.81 -1.73
CA ILE A 26 -7.44 5.23 -1.48
C ILE A 26 -6.45 4.18 -2.00
N GLY A 27 -6.69 2.89 -1.69
CA GLY A 27 -5.87 1.78 -2.14
C GLY A 27 -5.81 1.68 -3.66
N PHE A 28 -6.96 1.83 -4.33
CA PHE A 28 -7.06 1.82 -5.78
C PHE A 28 -6.29 2.98 -6.41
N TYR A 29 -6.46 4.20 -5.90
CA TYR A 29 -5.76 5.37 -6.43
C TYR A 29 -4.23 5.24 -6.26
N LYS A 30 -3.79 4.85 -5.06
CA LYS A 30 -2.37 4.59 -4.76
C LYS A 30 -1.80 3.51 -5.68
N GLY A 31 -2.53 2.41 -5.88
CA GLY A 31 -2.13 1.32 -6.75
C GLY A 31 -2.05 1.71 -8.24
N ARG A 32 -3.03 2.47 -8.74
CA ARG A 32 -3.10 2.87 -10.15
C ARG A 32 -2.02 3.88 -10.52
N PHE A 33 -1.79 4.89 -9.69
CA PHE A 33 -0.91 6.01 -10.05
C PHE A 33 0.53 5.81 -9.57
N ILE A 34 0.70 5.49 -8.28
CA ILE A 34 2.03 5.42 -7.67
C ILE A 34 2.72 4.11 -8.06
N PHE A 35 2.01 2.98 -8.00
CA PHE A 35 2.62 1.70 -8.35
C PHE A 35 2.84 1.54 -9.84
N ALA A 36 1.97 2.02 -10.73
CA ALA A 36 2.23 1.96 -12.16
C ALA A 36 3.54 2.66 -12.56
N LYS A 37 3.81 3.85 -12.01
CA LYS A 37 5.06 4.57 -12.28
C LYS A 37 6.28 3.83 -11.74
N SER A 38 6.16 3.26 -10.53
CA SER A 38 7.23 2.48 -9.91
C SER A 38 7.51 1.17 -10.65
N VAL A 39 6.48 0.42 -11.02
CA VAL A 39 6.55 -0.83 -11.80
C VAL A 39 7.29 -0.58 -13.11
N LYS A 40 6.86 0.43 -13.88
CA LYS A 40 7.51 0.78 -15.15
C LYS A 40 8.99 1.08 -14.96
N ARG A 41 9.33 1.93 -13.98
CA ARG A 41 10.72 2.27 -13.66
C ARG A 41 11.55 1.04 -13.26
N VAL A 42 10.99 0.15 -12.45
CA VAL A 42 11.68 -1.06 -11.98
C VAL A 42 11.89 -2.03 -13.13
N VAL A 43 10.87 -2.28 -13.96
CA VAL A 43 10.98 -3.16 -15.13
C VAL A 43 11.97 -2.59 -16.15
N ASP A 44 11.91 -1.29 -16.45
CA ASP A 44 12.88 -0.63 -17.34
C ASP A 44 14.31 -0.72 -16.81
N ARG A 45 14.50 -0.71 -15.49
CA ARG A 45 15.82 -0.90 -14.87
C ARG A 45 16.27 -2.36 -14.97
N ILE A 46 15.38 -3.32 -14.68
CA ILE A 46 15.66 -4.76 -14.79
C ILE A 46 16.08 -5.11 -16.22
N ARG A 47 15.37 -4.60 -17.23
CA ARG A 47 15.70 -4.84 -18.65
C ARG A 47 17.04 -4.24 -19.10
N LYS A 48 17.57 -3.26 -18.38
CA LYS A 48 18.85 -2.60 -18.69
C LYS A 48 20.05 -3.20 -17.96
N PHE A 49 19.82 -4.17 -17.07
CA PHE A 49 20.92 -4.86 -16.40
C PHE A 49 21.56 -5.87 -17.35
N GLU A 50 22.86 -5.72 -17.60
CA GLU A 50 23.69 -6.71 -18.28
C GLU A 50 24.08 -7.80 -17.27
N GLU A 51 23.87 -9.07 -17.63
CA GLU A 51 24.33 -10.21 -16.84
C GLU A 51 25.87 -10.29 -16.91
N PRO A 52 26.61 -10.60 -15.81
CA PRO A 52 26.16 -11.05 -14.50
C PRO A 52 26.00 -9.92 -13.46
N THR A 53 24.79 -9.78 -12.93
CA THR A 53 24.51 -8.86 -11.82
C THR A 53 24.65 -9.53 -10.46
N SER A 54 25.50 -8.97 -9.58
CA SER A 54 25.54 -9.32 -8.17
C SER A 54 24.20 -8.98 -7.48
N ILE A 55 23.63 -9.95 -6.75
CA ILE A 55 22.37 -9.82 -5.99
C ILE A 55 22.42 -8.61 -5.03
N ALA A 56 23.61 -8.28 -4.52
CA ALA A 56 23.82 -7.14 -3.63
C ALA A 56 23.61 -5.76 -4.30
N LYS A 57 23.65 -5.67 -5.64
CA LYS A 57 23.40 -4.44 -6.41
C LYS A 57 21.99 -4.38 -7.03
N MET A 58 21.17 -5.41 -6.81
CA MET A 58 19.84 -5.52 -7.40
C MET A 58 18.90 -4.41 -6.90
N TYR A 59 18.97 -4.09 -5.60
CA TYR A 59 18.16 -3.04 -4.99
C TYR A 59 19.00 -1.81 -4.69
N SER A 60 18.45 -0.63 -5.00
CA SER A 60 19.11 0.65 -4.69
C SER A 60 18.91 1.00 -3.22
N LEU A 61 19.85 1.73 -2.61
CA LEU A 61 19.74 2.21 -1.22
C LEU A 61 18.37 2.87 -0.87
N PRO A 62 17.74 3.69 -1.74
CA PRO A 62 16.41 4.25 -1.47
C PRO A 62 15.31 3.19 -1.33
N TYR A 63 15.46 2.02 -1.95
CA TYR A 63 14.50 0.91 -1.82
C TYR A 63 14.57 0.30 -0.42
N TYR A 64 15.79 0.12 0.12
CA TYR A 64 15.96 -0.36 1.49
C TYR A 64 15.38 0.63 2.51
N LEU A 65 15.58 1.93 2.32
CA LEU A 65 14.96 2.96 3.16
C LEU A 65 13.43 2.94 3.09
N LEU A 66 12.87 2.75 1.90
CA LEU A 66 11.42 2.62 1.72
C LEU A 66 10.86 1.36 2.38
N LEU A 67 11.57 0.23 2.28
CA LEU A 67 11.17 -1.02 2.92
C LEU A 67 11.22 -0.89 4.45
N LEU A 68 12.28 -0.28 4.98
CA LEU A 68 12.42 -0.03 6.41
C LEU A 68 11.33 0.90 6.94
N SER A 69 10.93 1.92 6.18
CA SER A 69 9.83 2.80 6.59
C SER A 69 8.47 2.09 6.57
N MET A 70 8.21 1.18 5.62
CA MET A 70 6.98 0.38 5.60
C MET A 70 6.88 -0.53 6.83
N ILE A 71 7.98 -1.21 7.19
CA ILE A 71 8.03 -2.05 8.39
C ILE A 71 7.88 -1.18 9.65
N GLY A 72 8.59 -0.04 9.70
CA GLY A 72 8.52 0.91 10.81
C GLY A 72 7.12 1.43 11.06
N LEU A 73 6.39 1.82 10.01
CA LEU A 73 5.00 2.27 10.10
C LEU A 73 4.08 1.14 10.61
N GLY A 74 4.25 -0.09 10.12
CA GLY A 74 3.50 -1.24 10.62
C GLY A 74 3.73 -1.50 12.11
N MET A 75 4.99 -1.41 12.56
CA MET A 75 5.34 -1.54 13.97
C MET A 75 4.79 -0.40 14.82
N ALA A 76 4.81 0.83 14.32
CA ALA A 76 4.25 1.99 15.01
C ALA A 76 2.73 1.82 15.24
N ILE A 77 1.98 1.36 14.23
CA ILE A 77 0.55 1.06 14.35
C ILE A 77 0.28 0.00 15.42
N LYS A 78 1.20 -0.97 15.59
CA LYS A 78 1.12 -1.97 16.65
C LYS A 78 1.43 -1.37 18.03
N PHE A 79 2.45 -0.52 18.11
CA PHE A 79 2.90 0.08 19.36
C PHE A 79 1.90 1.10 19.93
N PHE A 80 1.33 1.96 19.09
CA PHE A 80 0.35 2.98 19.52
C PHE A 80 -1.06 2.42 19.83
N GLN A 81 -1.23 1.10 19.84
CA GLN A 81 -2.51 0.43 20.12
C GLN A 81 -3.70 1.04 19.35
N VAL A 82 -3.48 1.29 18.05
CA VAL A 82 -4.51 1.87 17.17
C VAL A 82 -5.78 1.02 17.22
N PRO A 83 -6.98 1.63 17.33
CA PRO A 83 -8.25 0.92 17.37
C PRO A 83 -8.42 -0.07 16.21
N MET A 84 -9.06 -1.22 16.49
CA MET A 84 -9.19 -2.34 15.56
C MET A 84 -9.83 -1.93 14.22
N ASP A 85 -10.82 -1.04 14.26
CA ASP A 85 -11.54 -0.57 13.06
C ASP A 85 -10.63 0.22 12.12
N VAL A 86 -9.78 1.08 12.68
CA VAL A 86 -8.83 1.90 11.91
C VAL A 86 -7.74 1.01 11.32
N ARG A 87 -7.26 0.02 12.09
CA ARG A 87 -6.31 -0.97 11.58
C ARG A 87 -6.93 -1.77 10.42
N GLY A 88 -8.18 -2.21 10.55
CA GLY A 88 -8.89 -2.91 9.48
C GLY A 88 -9.03 -2.08 8.20
N ALA A 89 -9.37 -0.80 8.32
CA ALA A 89 -9.45 0.10 7.17
C ALA A 89 -8.09 0.29 6.48
N ILE A 90 -7.01 0.41 7.25
CA ILE A 90 -5.63 0.50 6.74
C ILE A 90 -5.24 -0.80 6.03
N ASP A 91 -5.52 -1.95 6.62
CA ASP A 91 -5.17 -3.26 6.05
C ASP A 91 -5.90 -3.50 4.73
N VAL A 92 -7.19 -3.14 4.65
CA VAL A 92 -7.97 -3.20 3.39
C VAL A 92 -7.36 -2.26 2.33
N ALA A 93 -7.02 -1.03 2.70
CA ALA A 93 -6.42 -0.07 1.76
C ALA A 93 -5.05 -0.55 1.23
N ILE A 94 -4.20 -1.08 2.11
CA ILE A 94 -2.89 -1.63 1.74
C ILE A 94 -3.06 -2.87 0.87
N GLY A 95 -3.91 -3.82 1.28
CA GLY A 95 -4.17 -5.05 0.52
C GLY A 95 -4.68 -4.77 -0.89
N ALA A 96 -5.68 -3.89 -1.01
CA ALA A 96 -6.22 -3.48 -2.31
C ALA A 96 -5.16 -2.81 -3.21
N ALA A 97 -4.29 -1.98 -2.63
CA ALA A 97 -3.19 -1.36 -3.37
C ALA A 97 -2.17 -2.41 -3.85
N LEU A 98 -1.79 -3.37 -3.00
CA LEU A 98 -0.81 -4.41 -3.33
C LEU A 98 -1.31 -5.37 -4.41
N ILE A 99 -2.58 -5.78 -4.35
CA ILE A 99 -3.19 -6.63 -5.39
C ILE A 99 -3.21 -5.91 -6.74
N ASN A 100 -3.59 -4.63 -6.76
CA ASN A 100 -3.54 -3.84 -7.99
C ASN A 100 -2.09 -3.65 -8.48
N GLY A 101 -1.15 -3.43 -7.58
CA GLY A 101 0.27 -3.29 -7.90
C GLY A 101 0.88 -4.55 -8.52
N SER A 102 0.60 -5.73 -7.96
CA SER A 102 1.11 -7.00 -8.48
C SER A 102 0.56 -7.30 -9.87
N MET A 103 -0.72 -7.02 -10.12
CA MET A 103 -1.35 -7.16 -11.43
C MET A 103 -0.64 -6.30 -12.51
N LEU A 104 -0.13 -5.12 -12.15
CA LEU A 104 0.63 -4.28 -13.09
C LEU A 104 1.98 -4.90 -13.47
N TYR A 105 2.68 -5.56 -12.54
CA TYR A 105 3.90 -6.30 -12.85
C TYR A 105 3.63 -7.43 -13.85
N PHE A 106 2.58 -8.23 -13.63
CA PHE A 106 2.20 -9.32 -14.55
C PHE A 106 1.87 -8.82 -15.95
N ARG A 107 1.21 -7.65 -16.07
CA ARG A 107 0.90 -7.04 -17.37
C ARG A 107 2.13 -6.50 -18.10
N GLN A 108 3.18 -6.10 -17.38
CA GLN A 108 4.40 -5.54 -17.96
C GLN A 108 5.44 -6.62 -18.35
N ALA A 109 5.32 -7.81 -17.75
CA ALA A 109 6.16 -8.97 -18.03
C ALA A 109 5.72 -9.78 -19.26
N ARG A 110 4.51 -9.51 -19.79
CA ARG A 110 4.03 -10.04 -21.06
C ARG A 110 4.62 -9.26 -22.23
#